data_AF-A0A6M0CZ59-F1
#
_entry.id   AF-A0A6M0CZ59-F1
#
_cell.length_a   1.000
_cell.length_b   1.000
_cell.length_c   1.000
_cell.angle_alpha   90.00
_cell.angle_beta   90.00
_cell.angle_gamma   90.00
#
_symmetry.space_group_name_H-M   'P 1'
#
loop_
_entity.id
_entity.type
_entity.pdbx_description
1 polymer ?
#
loop_
_entity_poly.entity_id
_entity_poly.type
_entity_poly.pdbx_seq_one_letter_code
_entity_poly.pdbx_strand_id
1 'polypeptide(L)'
;MYPFFEQLVARIAAPFVSQARRSTRVWQCECGQSVFFRNSQCLACQASLGYWPDTHHIGTLLPAPVAGQWYLDGQPELGALKRCANLDTPAACNWLLSADDPHAFCLACRLNRTIPDLTFSENHLRWCKLETAKRRLVAQLLHLGLP
;
A
#
# COMPACT_ATOMS: atom_id res chain seq x y z
N MET A 1 -10.43 -44.68 -3.35
CA MET A 1 -10.34 -43.29 -2.85
C MET A 1 -8.95 -43.13 -2.29
N TYR A 2 -8.09 -42.29 -2.86
CA TYR A 2 -6.65 -42.28 -2.54
C TYR A 2 -6.33 -41.21 -1.48
N PRO A 3 -6.27 -41.56 -0.18
CA PRO A 3 -6.10 -40.60 0.91
C PRO A 3 -4.77 -39.83 0.84
N PHE A 4 -3.77 -40.40 0.18
CA PHE A 4 -2.48 -39.76 -0.07
C PHE A 4 -2.60 -38.50 -0.92
N PHE A 5 -3.37 -38.54 -2.02
CA PHE A 5 -3.53 -37.38 -2.90
C PHE A 5 -4.34 -36.27 -2.22
N GLU A 6 -5.36 -36.62 -1.44
CA GLU A 6 -6.13 -35.66 -0.62
C GLU A 6 -5.25 -34.95 0.40
N GLN A 7 -4.37 -35.67 1.10
CA GLN A 7 -3.43 -35.07 2.05
C GLN A 7 -2.39 -34.17 1.37
N LEU A 8 -1.90 -34.58 0.19
CA LEU A 8 -0.96 -33.77 -0.59
C LEU A 8 -1.63 -32.47 -1.07
N VAL A 9 -2.83 -32.56 -1.63
CA VAL A 9 -3.61 -31.41 -2.09
C VAL A 9 -3.94 -30.49 -0.91
N ALA A 10 -4.34 -31.03 0.24
CA ALA A 10 -4.62 -30.25 1.44
C ALA A 10 -3.38 -29.50 1.95
N ARG A 11 -2.19 -30.12 1.91
CA ARG A 11 -0.94 -29.46 2.33
C ARG A 11 -0.46 -28.40 1.34
N ILE A 12 -0.63 -28.63 0.04
CA ILE A 12 -0.32 -27.63 -0.99
C ILE A 12 -1.31 -26.48 -0.91
N ALA A 13 -2.60 -26.76 -0.71
CA ALA A 13 -3.65 -25.75 -0.63
C ALA A 13 -3.62 -24.97 0.68
N ALA A 14 -3.23 -25.58 1.81
CA ALA A 14 -3.23 -24.95 3.14
C ALA A 14 -2.65 -23.51 3.19
N PRO A 15 -1.48 -23.19 2.60
CA PRO A 15 -0.99 -21.81 2.54
C PRO A 15 -1.83 -20.89 1.62
N PHE A 16 -2.52 -21.43 0.62
CA PHE A 16 -3.43 -20.70 -0.29
C PHE A 16 -4.88 -20.65 0.22
N VAL A 17 -5.24 -21.46 1.23
CA VAL A 17 -6.48 -21.32 2.01
C VAL A 17 -6.27 -20.25 3.09
N SER A 18 -5.63 -19.14 2.75
CA SER A 18 -5.88 -17.90 3.46
C SER A 18 -7.36 -17.59 3.20
N GLN A 19 -8.13 -17.31 4.26
CA GLN A 19 -9.53 -16.90 4.15
C GLN A 19 -9.63 -15.93 2.98
N ALA A 20 -10.46 -16.26 1.99
CA ALA A 20 -10.82 -15.37 0.91
C ALA A 20 -11.58 -14.16 1.50
N ARG A 21 -10.85 -13.29 2.21
CA ARG A 21 -11.24 -11.94 2.52
C ARG A 21 -11.33 -11.30 1.14
N ARG A 22 -12.56 -11.18 0.64
CA ARG A 22 -12.85 -10.32 -0.51
C ARG A 22 -12.10 -9.03 -0.23
N SER A 23 -11.08 -8.73 -1.02
CA SER A 23 -10.35 -7.46 -0.95
C SER A 23 -11.37 -6.35 -1.22
N THR A 24 -11.96 -5.80 -0.17
CA THR A 24 -12.76 -4.58 -0.27
C THR A 24 -11.81 -3.50 -0.74
N ARG A 25 -12.04 -3.00 -1.96
CA ARG A 25 -11.25 -1.92 -2.57
C ARG A 25 -11.62 -0.54 -1.99
N VAL A 26 -12.37 -0.54 -0.89
CA VAL A 26 -12.97 0.60 -0.23
C VAL A 26 -12.70 0.47 1.26
N TRP A 27 -12.16 1.52 1.84
CA TRP A 27 -11.93 1.69 3.26
C TRP A 27 -12.71 2.91 3.75
N GLN A 28 -12.70 3.17 5.05
CA GLN A 28 -13.35 4.33 5.64
C GLN A 28 -12.28 5.22 6.28
N CYS A 29 -12.38 6.53 6.03
CA CYS A 29 -11.65 7.53 6.78
C CYS A 29 -12.27 7.68 8.19
N GLU A 30 -11.56 8.32 9.12
CA GLU A 30 -12.04 8.62 10.47
C GLU A 30 -13.38 9.38 10.48
N CYS A 31 -13.63 10.20 9.44
CA CYS A 31 -14.88 10.94 9.30
C CYS A 31 -16.02 10.12 8.69
N GLY A 32 -15.84 8.82 8.46
CA GLY A 32 -16.80 7.91 7.85
C GLY A 32 -16.84 7.92 6.31
N GLN A 33 -16.08 8.80 5.66
CA GLN A 33 -16.07 8.89 4.20
C GLN A 33 -15.41 7.66 3.56
N SER A 34 -15.99 7.16 2.48
CA SER A 34 -15.40 6.06 1.70
C SER A 34 -14.14 6.54 0.97
N VAL A 35 -13.04 5.82 1.15
CA VAL A 35 -11.75 6.08 0.51
C VAL A 35 -11.26 4.85 -0.25
N PHE A 36 -10.46 5.09 -1.29
CA PHE A 36 -10.02 4.08 -2.25
C PHE A 36 -8.50 4.03 -2.34
N PHE A 37 -7.99 2.99 -3.01
CA PHE A 37 -6.57 2.64 -3.08
C PHE A 37 -5.59 3.79 -3.36
N ARG A 38 -6.01 4.81 -4.12
CA ARG A 38 -5.15 5.93 -4.55
C ARG A 38 -5.27 7.17 -3.67
N ASN A 39 -6.21 7.22 -2.74
CA ASN A 39 -6.40 8.41 -1.94
C ASN A 39 -5.21 8.61 -1.00
N SER A 40 -4.57 9.77 -1.11
CA SER A 40 -3.52 10.27 -0.22
C SER A 40 -4.07 11.27 0.81
N GLN A 41 -5.32 11.71 0.62
CA GLN A 41 -6.06 12.63 1.46
C GLN A 41 -7.56 12.34 1.34
N CYS A 42 -8.30 12.52 2.43
CA CYS A 42 -9.75 12.48 2.43
C CYS A 42 -10.33 13.78 1.90
N LEU A 43 -11.22 13.72 0.90
CA LEU A 43 -11.83 14.94 0.33
C LEU A 43 -12.89 15.57 1.24
N ALA A 44 -13.40 14.83 2.24
CA ALA A 44 -14.42 15.33 3.17
C ALA A 44 -13.80 16.07 4.37
N CYS A 45 -12.88 15.42 5.10
CA CYS A 45 -12.27 16.00 6.31
C CYS A 45 -10.83 16.51 6.11
N GLN A 46 -10.26 16.37 4.91
CA GLN A 46 -8.87 16.76 4.59
C GLN A 46 -7.77 15.98 5.32
N ALA A 47 -8.13 14.94 6.08
CA ALA A 47 -7.18 14.10 6.79
C ALA A 47 -6.21 13.40 5.81
N SER A 48 -4.94 13.29 6.22
CA SER A 48 -3.92 12.59 5.45
C SER A 48 -4.18 11.09 5.48
N LEU A 49 -3.96 10.41 4.36
CA LEU A 49 -4.19 8.97 4.22
C LEU A 49 -2.91 8.26 3.75
N GLY A 50 -2.79 7.00 4.15
CA GLY A 50 -1.69 6.14 3.73
C GLY A 50 -2.11 4.69 3.57
N TYR A 51 -1.47 3.99 2.62
CA TYR A 51 -1.64 2.56 2.40
C TYR A 51 -0.55 1.77 3.11
N TRP A 52 -0.92 0.90 4.04
CA TRP A 52 -0.03 -0.05 4.69
C TRP A 52 -0.05 -1.40 3.93
N PRO A 53 1.11 -1.86 3.41
CA PRO A 53 1.16 -3.06 2.57
C PRO A 53 0.76 -4.33 3.31
N ASP A 54 1.26 -4.56 4.54
CA ASP A 54 1.13 -5.85 5.21
C ASP A 54 -0.32 -6.21 5.55
N THR A 55 -1.13 -5.22 5.94
CA THR A 55 -2.55 -5.44 6.25
C THR A 55 -3.48 -5.11 5.08
N HIS A 56 -2.94 -4.70 3.92
CA HIS A 56 -3.70 -4.21 2.77
C HIS A 56 -4.75 -3.17 3.15
N HIS A 57 -4.35 -2.16 3.91
CA HIS A 57 -5.27 -1.20 4.50
C HIS A 57 -4.94 0.23 4.11
N ILE A 58 -5.97 1.02 3.81
CA ILE A 58 -5.86 2.49 3.78
C ILE A 58 -6.50 3.04 5.03
N GLY A 59 -5.70 3.75 5.82
CA GLY A 59 -6.14 4.39 7.05
C GLY A 59 -5.78 5.86 7.10
N THR A 60 -6.40 6.54 8.07
CA THR A 60 -6.08 7.92 8.42
C THR A 60 -4.72 8.00 9.10
N LEU A 61 -3.94 9.03 8.77
CA LEU A 61 -2.64 9.29 9.37
C LEU A 61 -2.77 10.35 10.46
N LEU A 62 -2.32 9.99 11.65
CA LEU A 62 -2.22 10.87 12.81
C LEU A 62 -0.76 11.36 12.92
N PRO A 63 -0.51 12.64 13.26
CA PRO A 63 0.85 13.14 13.40
C PRO A 63 1.57 12.44 14.55
N ALA A 64 2.79 11.96 14.30
CA ALA A 64 3.67 11.45 15.34
C ALA A 64 4.52 12.58 15.96
N PRO A 65 5.19 12.39 17.11
CA PRO A 65 6.02 13.42 17.73
C PRO A 65 7.19 13.90 16.85
N VAL A 66 7.68 13.04 15.95
CA VAL A 66 8.78 13.36 15.04
C VAL A 66 8.22 13.84 13.71
N ALA A 67 8.72 14.98 13.21
CA ALA A 67 8.30 15.55 11.94
C ALA A 67 8.50 14.56 10.77
N GLY A 68 7.48 14.45 9.92
CA GLY A 68 7.48 13.52 8.78
C GLY A 68 7.12 12.07 9.13
N GLN A 69 6.96 11.76 10.43
CA GLN A 69 6.45 10.49 10.90
C GLN A 69 4.95 10.57 11.25
N TRP A 70 4.29 9.43 11.15
CA TRP A 70 2.85 9.30 11.28
C TRP A 70 2.51 8.03 12.06
N TYR A 71 1.39 8.05 12.75
CA TYR A 71 0.73 6.84 13.23
C TYR A 71 -0.44 6.51 12.32
N LEU A 72 -0.72 5.23 12.14
CA LEU A 72 -1.91 4.78 11.44
C LEU A 72 -3.07 4.67 12.44
N ASP A 73 -4.17 5.37 12.16
CA ASP A 73 -5.34 5.36 13.01
C ASP A 73 -5.87 3.92 13.20
N GLY A 74 -6.20 3.59 14.45
CA GLY A 74 -6.65 2.24 14.85
C GLY A 74 -5.59 1.13 14.81
N GLN A 75 -4.30 1.43 14.53
CA GLN A 75 -3.21 0.43 14.51
C GLN A 75 -1.94 0.93 15.23
N PRO A 76 -2.00 1.20 16.55
CA PRO A 76 -0.86 1.70 17.33
C PRO A 76 0.32 0.70 17.37
N GLU A 77 0.05 -0.60 17.20
CA GLU A 77 1.05 -1.66 17.20
C GLU A 77 2.06 -1.59 16.05
N LEU A 78 1.74 -0.88 14.96
CA LEU A 78 2.66 -0.64 13.86
C LEU A 78 3.78 0.35 14.23
N GLY A 79 3.60 1.10 15.31
CA GLY A 79 4.52 2.16 15.70
C GLY A 79 4.55 3.30 14.68
N ALA A 80 5.66 4.05 14.68
CA ALA A 80 5.82 5.19 13.79
C ALA A 80 6.08 4.73 12.35
N LEU A 81 5.36 5.35 11.42
CA LEU A 81 5.45 5.13 9.99
C LEU A 81 5.93 6.40 9.29
N LYS A 82 6.39 6.26 8.06
CA LYS A 82 6.64 7.39 7.15
C LYS A 82 6.01 7.12 5.80
N ARG A 83 5.82 8.20 5.03
CA ARG A 83 5.28 8.13 3.66
C ARG A 83 6.41 7.93 2.66
N CYS A 84 6.11 7.24 1.57
CA CYS A 84 7.04 7.08 0.45
C CYS A 84 7.47 8.45 -0.10
N ALA A 85 8.77 8.63 -0.35
CA ALA A 85 9.33 9.87 -0.90
C ALA A 85 8.77 10.27 -2.28
N ASN A 86 8.14 9.34 -3.01
CA ASN A 86 7.44 9.63 -4.27
C ASN A 86 6.02 10.22 -4.09
N LEU A 87 5.61 10.55 -2.86
CA LEU A 87 4.33 11.18 -2.58
C LEU A 87 4.17 12.51 -3.33
N ASP A 88 5.10 13.44 -3.13
CA ASP A 88 5.01 14.81 -3.65
C ASP A 88 5.62 14.94 -5.06
N THR A 89 5.88 13.80 -5.69
CA THR A 89 6.33 13.71 -7.08
C THR A 89 5.15 13.41 -8.00
N PRO A 90 5.29 13.53 -9.33
CA PRO A 90 4.22 13.14 -10.25
C PRO A 90 3.73 11.69 -10.11
N ALA A 91 4.51 10.78 -9.51
CA ALA A 91 4.06 9.43 -9.21
C ALA A 91 2.91 9.36 -8.17
N ALA A 92 2.74 10.39 -7.34
CA ALA A 92 1.69 10.53 -6.33
C ALA A 92 1.51 9.27 -5.48
N CYS A 93 2.59 8.78 -4.87
CA CYS A 93 2.57 7.54 -4.08
C CYS A 93 2.00 7.75 -2.67
N ASN A 94 0.99 6.97 -2.28
CA ASN A 94 0.39 7.03 -0.93
C ASN A 94 0.84 5.86 -0.01
N TRP A 95 1.84 5.07 -0.40
CA TRP A 95 2.27 3.92 0.40
C TRP A 95 3.08 4.35 1.61
N LEU A 96 2.92 3.60 2.69
CA LEU A 96 3.63 3.72 3.94
C LEU A 96 4.77 2.70 4.03
N LEU A 97 5.72 3.00 4.89
CA LEU A 97 6.81 2.13 5.31
C LEU A 97 7.13 2.46 6.77
N SER A 98 7.76 1.52 7.49
CA SER A 98 8.16 1.76 8.87
C SER A 98 9.08 2.98 8.97
N ALA A 99 8.97 3.77 10.04
CA ALA A 99 9.80 4.97 10.20
C ALA A 99 11.30 4.64 10.22
N ASP A 100 11.66 3.50 10.81
CA ASP A 100 13.02 2.97 10.92
C ASP A 100 13.53 2.23 9.67
N ASP A 101 12.68 2.01 8.65
CA ASP A 101 13.11 1.41 7.39
C ASP A 101 14.24 2.26 6.77
N PRO A 102 15.39 1.71 6.39
CA PRO A 102 16.50 2.50 5.86
C PRO A 102 16.19 3.16 4.50
N HIS A 103 15.13 2.72 3.81
CA HIS A 103 14.75 3.24 2.52
C HIS A 103 13.80 4.45 2.62
N ALA A 104 13.91 5.36 1.66
CA ALA A 104 12.97 6.47 1.49
C ALA A 104 11.76 6.09 0.62
N PHE A 105 11.88 5.04 -0.20
CA PHE A 105 10.85 4.59 -1.12
C PHE A 105 10.19 3.32 -0.61
N CYS A 106 8.87 3.20 -0.79
CA CYS A 106 8.12 1.98 -0.46
C CYS A 106 8.53 0.80 -1.36
N LEU A 107 8.14 -0.41 -0.96
CA LEU A 107 8.45 -1.65 -1.68
C LEU A 107 8.16 -1.56 -3.19
N ALA A 108 7.01 -1.04 -3.59
CA ALA A 108 6.66 -0.91 -5.00
C ALA A 108 7.50 0.12 -5.76
N CYS A 109 7.83 1.26 -5.14
CA CYS A 109 8.63 2.31 -5.78
C CYS A 109 10.12 1.93 -5.88
N ARG A 110 10.62 1.09 -4.96
CA ARG A 110 11.99 0.54 -5.01
C ARG A 110 12.25 -0.36 -6.22
N LEU A 111 11.21 -0.87 -6.87
CA LEU A 111 11.33 -1.66 -8.09
C LEU A 111 11.72 -0.83 -9.32
N ASN A 112 11.68 0.50 -9.22
CA ASN A 112 12.07 1.37 -10.33
C ASN A 112 13.60 1.43 -10.45
N ARG A 113 14.11 0.91 -11.56
CA ARG A 113 15.52 1.10 -11.96
C ARG A 113 15.71 2.37 -12.80
N THR A 114 14.67 2.76 -13.53
CA THR A 114 14.64 3.95 -14.39
C THR A 114 13.27 4.61 -14.26
N ILE A 115 13.26 5.93 -14.13
CA ILE A 115 12.05 6.76 -14.22
C ILE A 115 12.16 7.64 -15.48
N PRO A 116 11.04 8.08 -16.06
CA PRO A 116 11.11 8.98 -17.20
C PRO A 116 11.69 10.35 -16.80
N ASP A 117 12.25 11.06 -17.77
CA ASP A 117 12.74 12.42 -17.57
C ASP A 117 11.58 13.37 -17.22
N LEU A 118 11.63 13.93 -16.01
CA LEU A 118 10.58 14.78 -15.46
C LEU A 118 10.71 16.25 -15.88
N THR A 119 11.72 16.61 -16.67
CA THR A 119 11.78 17.93 -17.32
C THR A 119 10.66 18.10 -18.36
N PHE A 120 10.16 16.99 -18.92
CA PHE A 120 8.99 16.95 -19.80
C PHE A 120 7.70 16.73 -19.00
N SER A 121 6.79 17.70 -19.03
CA SER A 121 5.55 17.65 -18.26
C SER A 121 4.61 16.51 -18.68
N GLU A 122 4.68 16.08 -19.94
CA GLU A 122 3.90 14.95 -20.46
C GLU A 122 4.28 13.62 -19.79
N ASN A 123 5.54 13.51 -19.35
CA ASN A 123 6.02 12.32 -18.66
C ASN A 123 5.44 12.18 -17.26
N HIS A 124 4.97 13.27 -16.65
CA HIS A 124 4.38 13.28 -15.30
C HIS A 124 3.13 12.41 -15.26
N LEU A 125 2.19 12.64 -16.19
CA LEU A 125 0.95 11.88 -16.29
C LEU A 125 1.20 10.42 -16.65
N ARG A 126 2.15 10.16 -17.56
CA ARG A 126 2.54 8.80 -17.97
C ARG A 126 3.14 8.02 -16.81
N TRP A 127 4.03 8.64 -16.06
CA TRP A 127 4.64 8.03 -14.88
C TRP A 127 3.61 7.77 -13.78
N CYS A 128 2.74 8.73 -13.49
CA CYS A 128 1.64 8.56 -12.53
C CYS A 128 0.74 7.36 -12.88
N LYS A 129 0.39 7.21 -14.16
CA LYS A 129 -0.44 6.11 -14.66
C LYS A 129 0.27 4.76 -14.50
N LEU A 130 1.54 4.69 -14.88
CA LEU A 130 2.36 3.48 -14.76
C LEU A 130 2.55 3.07 -13.30
N GLU A 131 2.92 4.01 -12.44
CA GLU A 131 3.10 3.75 -11.00
C GLU A 131 1.79 3.33 -10.33
N THR A 132 0.66 3.91 -10.72
CA THR A 132 -0.65 3.49 -10.23
C THR A 132 -0.94 2.04 -10.59
N ALA A 133 -0.67 1.63 -11.83
CA ALA A 133 -0.88 0.25 -12.27
C ALA A 133 0.07 -0.72 -11.56
N LYS A 134 1.36 -0.38 -11.49
CA LYS A 134 2.38 -1.17 -10.80
C LYS A 134 2.05 -1.37 -9.33
N ARG A 135 1.69 -0.31 -8.59
CA ARG A 135 1.32 -0.41 -7.17
C ARG A 135 0.12 -1.32 -6.95
N ARG A 136 -0.90 -1.26 -7.83
CA ARG A 136 -2.04 -2.19 -7.76
C ARG A 136 -1.62 -3.64 -7.97
N LEU A 137 -0.69 -3.90 -8.90
CA LEU A 137 -0.15 -5.24 -9.13
C LEU A 137 0.64 -5.72 -7.91
N VAL A 138 1.60 -4.93 -7.42
CA VAL A 138 2.43 -5.29 -6.26
C VAL A 138 1.56 -5.53 -5.02
N ALA A 139 0.57 -4.67 -4.75
CA ALA A 139 -0.36 -4.89 -3.65
C ALA A 139 -1.14 -6.21 -3.79
N GLN A 140 -1.52 -6.61 -5.00
CA GLN A 140 -2.18 -7.90 -5.22
C GLN A 140 -1.23 -9.07 -5.02
N LEU A 141 0.01 -8.98 -5.49
CA LEU A 141 1.02 -10.03 -5.30
C LEU A 141 1.31 -10.24 -3.81
N LEU A 142 1.53 -9.15 -3.07
CA LEU A 142 1.71 -9.20 -1.61
C LEU A 142 0.51 -9.83 -0.91
N HIS A 143 -0.72 -9.49 -1.34
CA HIS A 143 -1.94 -10.05 -0.76
C HIS A 143 -2.05 -11.56 -0.96
N LEU A 144 -1.54 -12.05 -2.09
CA LEU A 144 -1.51 -13.46 -2.44
C LEU A 144 -0.30 -14.19 -1.82
N GLY A 145 0.56 -13.51 -1.05
CA GLY A 145 1.79 -14.08 -0.50
C GLY A 145 2.83 -14.43 -1.57
N LEU A 146 2.78 -13.75 -2.72
CA LEU A 146 3.70 -13.97 -3.85
C LEU A 146 4.88 -12.99 -3.78
N PRO A 147 6.06 -13.40 -4.31
CA PRO A 147 7.26 -12.55 -4.36
C PRO A 147 7.07 -11.29 -5.24
#